data_AF-A0A5N5T9B9-F1
#
_entry.id   AF-A0A5N5T9B9-F1
#
_cell.length_a   1.000
_cell.length_b   1.000
_cell.length_c   1.000
_cell.angle_alpha   90.00
_cell.angle_beta   90.00
_cell.angle_gamma   90.00
#
_symmetry.space_group_name_H-M   'P 1'
#
loop_
_entity.id
_entity.type
_entity.pdbx_description
1 polymer ?
#
loop_
_entity_poly.entity_id
_entity_poly.type
_entity_poly.pdbx_seq_one_letter_code
_entity_poly.pdbx_strand_id
1 'polypeptide(L)'
;MRVNLSVAIVAMVKKSHEESLTNENSTLESCPMGQNSNSNNSGNISSNVVGEFTWNEKTQGFILGSFYYSYGLANLIGGPTADYFGGRMLIGVATLASAILTILTPMASRLGAGFLITIRVLEGCFHGVTFPAMNKLITKWYTTEERSKFTGIIFAGIDFGCVLTFPISGWLCESEFLGGWPSVFYVFGGLSIIWCLFWFTLIRDDPKKHPRISAEELKYILEGSPNTEQKHPVPWSSILGSKYFWTTVIAQTGLIFGYIVMLSELPTYFANILHIPINNNGLLTAMPFLAAWIFSMCYSFAVDKAIKSEYLTILSVRRLSVAISGYGPMLCLIGMCFVNCNVGGAFAVLILSGALVSTVYCGPFSSHSDLSPRFAGTLMGLATAFGATIYELFITTEVQPWNEPKTMNEKVEK
;
A
#
# COMPACT_ATOMS: atom_id res chain seq x y z
N MET A 1 1.08 -7.52 6.12
CA MET A 1 1.90 -6.95 7.22
C MET A 1 1.57 -5.47 7.45
N ARG A 2 1.75 -4.56 6.48
CA ARG A 2 1.41 -3.12 6.62
C ARG A 2 -0.06 -2.86 6.99
N VAL A 3 -0.99 -3.47 6.26
CA VAL A 3 -2.44 -3.28 6.43
C VAL A 3 -2.96 -3.91 7.73
N ASN A 4 -2.27 -4.93 8.24
CA ASN A 4 -2.71 -5.73 9.37
C ASN A 4 -2.95 -4.88 10.62
N LEU A 5 -2.02 -3.98 10.95
CA LEU A 5 -2.16 -3.12 12.12
C LEU A 5 -3.29 -2.11 11.95
N SER A 6 -3.46 -1.51 10.75
CA SER A 6 -4.54 -0.56 10.48
C SER A 6 -5.92 -1.17 10.73
N VAL A 7 -6.09 -2.47 10.47
CA VAL A 7 -7.33 -3.20 10.77
C VAL A 7 -7.36 -3.66 12.24
N ALA A 8 -6.26 -4.24 12.74
CA ALA A 8 -6.21 -4.81 14.08
C ALA A 8 -6.32 -3.75 15.18
N ILE A 9 -5.84 -2.52 14.97
CA ILE A 9 -5.87 -1.45 15.98
C ILE A 9 -7.29 -1.13 16.44
N VAL A 10 -8.28 -1.26 15.55
CA VAL A 10 -9.71 -1.09 15.85
C VAL A 10 -10.22 -2.14 16.83
N ALA A 11 -9.70 -3.36 16.76
CA ALA A 11 -10.02 -4.45 17.70
C ALA A 11 -9.15 -4.42 18.98
N MET A 12 -7.99 -3.75 18.94
CA MET A 12 -7.04 -3.67 20.04
C MET A 12 -7.41 -2.62 21.08
N VAL A 13 -8.04 -1.51 20.70
CA VAL A 13 -8.31 -0.37 21.59
C VAL A 13 -9.74 -0.40 22.13
N LYS A 14 -9.90 -0.09 23.42
CA LYS A 14 -11.21 0.08 24.05
C LYS A 14 -11.92 1.29 23.45
N LYS A 15 -13.15 1.10 22.98
CA LYS A 15 -14.04 2.22 22.63
C LYS A 15 -14.48 2.90 23.92
N SER A 16 -14.27 4.21 24.03
CA SER A 16 -14.76 5.00 25.17
C SER A 16 -16.29 5.12 25.07
N HIS A 17 -17.00 4.83 26.16
CA HIS A 17 -18.47 4.82 26.22
C HIS A 17 -19.13 6.20 26.01
N GLU A 18 -18.35 7.28 25.92
CA GLU A 18 -18.84 8.67 25.76
C GLU A 18 -19.17 9.05 24.31
N GLU A 19 -18.66 8.35 23.30
CA GLU A 19 -18.95 8.67 21.88
C GLU A 19 -20.34 8.22 21.41
N SER A 20 -21.00 7.32 22.16
CA SER A 20 -22.34 6.84 21.82
C SER A 20 -23.47 7.83 22.17
N LEU A 21 -23.20 8.88 22.96
CA LEU A 21 -24.24 9.82 23.43
C LEU A 21 -24.19 11.20 22.74
N THR A 22 -23.16 11.50 21.95
CA THR A 22 -23.00 12.81 21.30
C THR A 22 -23.36 12.82 19.80
N ASN A 23 -23.57 11.66 19.18
CA ASN A 23 -23.89 11.57 17.75
C ASN A 23 -25.36 11.87 17.37
N GLU A 24 -26.21 12.29 18.31
CA GLU A 24 -27.57 12.71 17.97
C GLU A 24 -27.66 14.11 17.34
N ASN A 25 -26.59 14.91 17.30
CA ASN A 25 -26.68 16.31 16.85
C ASN A 25 -25.53 16.83 15.95
N SER A 26 -25.05 16.05 14.97
CA SER A 26 -24.11 16.54 13.96
C SER A 26 -24.56 16.31 12.51
N THR A 27 -25.11 17.39 11.94
CA THR A 27 -24.95 17.91 10.56
C THR A 27 -25.48 17.12 9.35
N LEU A 28 -26.05 17.92 8.43
CA LEU A 28 -26.69 17.66 7.14
C LEU A 28 -25.92 16.83 6.07
N GLU A 29 -24.79 16.19 6.40
CA GLU A 29 -23.84 15.60 5.42
C GLU A 29 -23.80 14.06 5.39
N SER A 30 -24.56 13.37 6.23
CA SER A 30 -24.62 11.89 6.23
C SER A 30 -25.89 11.39 5.55
N CYS A 31 -25.81 10.24 4.87
CA CYS A 31 -26.98 9.66 4.23
C CYS A 31 -28.00 9.16 5.25
N PRO A 32 -29.31 9.36 5.04
CA PRO A 32 -30.31 8.93 6.00
C PRO A 32 -30.23 7.41 6.18
N MET A 33 -30.08 6.95 7.43
CA MET A 33 -30.21 5.52 7.76
C MET A 33 -31.55 5.01 7.23
N GLY A 34 -31.51 3.97 6.40
CA GLY A 34 -32.71 3.37 5.84
C GLY A 34 -33.62 2.84 6.95
N GLN A 35 -34.72 3.54 7.22
CA GLN A 35 -35.82 3.00 8.02
C GLN A 35 -36.48 1.89 7.21
N ASN A 36 -36.18 0.64 7.51
CA ASN A 36 -37.10 -0.45 7.18
C ASN A 36 -37.02 -1.59 8.19
N SER A 37 -38.23 -1.91 8.69
CA SER A 37 -38.64 -3.05 9.52
C SER A 37 -38.56 -2.87 11.04
N ASN A 38 -39.74 -2.55 11.59
CA ASN A 38 -40.19 -2.98 12.92
C ASN A 38 -39.69 -4.41 13.23
N SER A 39 -38.71 -4.52 14.11
CA SER A 39 -38.49 -5.73 14.89
C SER A 39 -38.27 -5.34 16.35
N ASN A 40 -39.30 -5.56 17.16
CA ASN A 40 -39.20 -5.65 18.61
C ASN A 40 -38.42 -6.92 18.97
N ASN A 41 -37.13 -6.94 18.66
CA ASN A 41 -36.19 -7.87 19.24
C ASN A 41 -35.09 -7.03 19.88
N SER A 42 -35.27 -6.73 21.16
CA SER A 42 -34.20 -6.54 22.13
C SER A 42 -33.39 -7.84 22.26
N GLY A 43 -32.74 -8.23 21.15
CA GLY A 43 -31.63 -9.16 21.18
C GLY A 43 -30.43 -8.37 21.65
N ASN A 44 -29.87 -8.75 22.80
CA ASN A 44 -28.58 -8.28 23.28
C ASN A 44 -27.59 -8.18 22.11
N ILE A 45 -27.26 -6.95 21.68
CA ILE A 45 -26.11 -6.69 20.83
C ILE A 45 -24.90 -6.94 21.72
N SER A 46 -24.49 -8.19 21.82
CA SER A 46 -23.19 -8.57 22.37
C SER A 46 -22.11 -8.20 21.36
N SER A 47 -21.86 -6.89 21.18
CA SER A 47 -20.61 -6.39 20.60
C SER A 47 -19.54 -6.31 21.68
N ASN A 48 -19.26 -7.45 22.33
CA ASN A 48 -18.22 -7.59 23.35
C ASN A 48 -16.81 -7.68 22.74
N VAL A 49 -16.48 -6.85 21.74
CA VAL A 49 -15.06 -6.63 21.41
C VAL A 49 -14.55 -5.53 22.34
N VAL A 50 -14.36 -5.90 23.60
CA VAL A 50 -13.71 -5.03 24.59
C VAL A 50 -12.21 -5.05 24.25
N GLY A 51 -11.73 -3.98 23.61
CA GLY A 51 -10.30 -3.85 23.30
C GLY A 51 -9.41 -4.05 24.53
N GLU A 52 -8.19 -4.54 24.32
CA GLU A 52 -7.25 -4.86 25.41
C GLU A 52 -6.57 -3.58 25.94
N PHE A 53 -6.38 -2.57 25.10
CA PHE A 53 -5.56 -1.38 25.39
C PHE A 53 -6.37 -0.08 25.51
N THR A 54 -5.93 0.82 26.39
CA THR A 54 -6.48 2.18 26.57
C THR A 54 -5.57 3.23 25.93
N TRP A 55 -5.39 3.16 24.61
CA TRP A 55 -4.58 4.14 23.88
C TRP A 55 -5.42 5.31 23.39
N ASN A 56 -5.02 6.53 23.71
CA ASN A 56 -5.63 7.72 23.10
C ASN A 56 -5.32 7.78 21.60
N GLU A 57 -6.12 8.54 20.86
CA GLU A 57 -6.02 8.67 19.40
C GLU A 57 -4.64 9.18 18.96
N LYS A 58 -4.06 10.11 19.73
CA LYS A 58 -2.70 10.60 19.50
C LYS A 58 -1.67 9.46 19.53
N THR A 59 -1.77 8.54 20.51
CA THR A 59 -0.88 7.37 20.61
C THR A 59 -1.12 6.40 19.45
N GLN A 60 -2.38 6.17 19.06
CA GLN A 60 -2.71 5.34 17.90
C GLN A 60 -2.11 5.92 16.61
N GLY A 61 -2.22 7.25 16.42
CA GLY A 61 -1.61 7.98 15.33
C GLY A 61 -0.08 7.82 15.29
N PHE A 62 0.60 7.97 16.43
CA PHE A 62 2.05 7.74 16.51
C PHE A 62 2.45 6.29 16.20
N ILE A 63 1.69 5.30 16.69
CA ILE A 63 1.94 3.89 16.40
C ILE A 63 1.85 3.63 14.89
N LEU A 64 0.80 4.13 14.23
CA LEU A 64 0.57 3.96 12.80
C LEU A 64 1.62 4.74 11.96
N GLY A 65 1.91 5.99 12.31
CA GLY A 65 2.83 6.89 11.59
C GLY A 65 4.30 6.49 11.71
N SER A 66 4.74 5.93 12.85
CA SER A 66 6.14 5.55 13.09
C SER A 66 6.73 4.59 12.03
N PHE A 67 5.89 3.74 11.46
CA PHE A 67 6.26 2.87 10.33
C PHE A 67 6.64 3.68 9.09
N TYR A 68 5.91 4.74 8.76
CA TYR A 68 6.10 5.51 7.54
C TYR A 68 7.36 6.38 7.58
N TYR A 69 7.68 6.98 8.73
CA TYR A 69 8.92 7.75 8.90
C TYR A 69 10.17 6.91 8.62
N SER A 70 10.24 5.73 9.24
CA SER A 70 11.35 4.80 9.07
C SER A 70 11.37 4.19 7.66
N TYR A 71 10.21 3.88 7.10
CA TYR A 71 10.06 3.40 5.73
C TYR A 71 10.58 4.42 4.70
N GLY A 72 10.25 5.70 4.82
CA GLY A 72 10.72 6.75 3.94
C GLY A 72 12.25 6.86 3.91
N LEU A 73 12.89 6.87 5.09
CA LEU A 73 14.34 6.90 5.22
C LEU A 73 15.00 5.64 4.64
N ALA A 74 14.41 4.47 4.88
CA ALA A 74 14.94 3.21 4.35
C ALA A 74 14.87 3.12 2.81
N ASN A 75 13.85 3.72 2.18
CA ASN A 75 13.76 3.79 0.72
C ASN A 75 14.96 4.54 0.10
N LEU A 76 15.48 5.59 0.75
CA LEU A 76 16.64 6.36 0.26
C LEU A 76 17.90 5.50 0.16
N ILE A 77 18.13 4.63 1.15
CA ILE A 77 19.32 3.78 1.22
C ILE A 77 19.12 2.42 0.52
N GLY A 78 17.88 2.04 0.21
CA GLY A 78 17.55 0.72 -0.34
C GLY A 78 18.22 0.42 -1.67
N GLY A 79 18.28 1.40 -2.58
CA GLY A 79 18.94 1.26 -3.88
C GLY A 79 20.45 0.98 -3.75
N PRO A 80 21.22 1.88 -3.11
CA PRO A 80 22.64 1.66 -2.85
C PRO A 80 22.94 0.36 -2.08
N THR A 81 22.08 0.00 -1.13
CA THR A 81 22.22 -1.25 -0.36
C THR A 81 22.01 -2.48 -1.26
N ALA A 82 21.04 -2.44 -2.17
CA ALA A 82 20.83 -3.48 -3.17
C ALA A 82 22.01 -3.58 -4.16
N ASP A 83 22.73 -2.47 -4.37
CA ASP A 83 24.00 -2.42 -5.12
C ASP A 83 25.13 -3.21 -4.50
N TYR A 84 25.19 -3.24 -3.17
CA TYR A 84 26.21 -3.98 -2.46
C TYR A 84 25.84 -5.43 -2.19
N PHE A 85 24.65 -5.68 -1.62
CA PHE A 85 24.24 -7.00 -1.12
C PHE A 85 23.52 -7.88 -2.14
N GLY A 86 23.07 -7.30 -3.27
CA GLY A 86 22.19 -7.99 -4.22
C GLY A 86 20.71 -7.89 -3.85
N GLY A 87 19.84 -7.94 -4.86
CA GLY A 87 18.40 -7.75 -4.67
C GLY A 87 17.73 -8.92 -3.94
N ARG A 88 18.12 -10.16 -4.25
CA ARG A 88 17.60 -11.38 -3.62
C ARG A 88 17.87 -11.40 -2.13
N MET A 89 19.13 -11.20 -1.73
CA MET A 89 19.51 -11.25 -0.31
C MET A 89 18.83 -10.13 0.47
N LEU A 90 18.80 -8.92 -0.09
CA LEU A 90 18.19 -7.77 0.56
C LEU A 90 16.68 -7.96 0.78
N ILE A 91 15.93 -8.36 -0.26
CA ILE A 91 14.48 -8.63 -0.15
C ILE A 91 14.22 -9.80 0.81
N GLY A 92 14.97 -10.89 0.69
CA GLY A 92 14.75 -12.09 1.51
C GLY A 92 14.99 -11.82 2.99
N VAL A 93 16.09 -11.16 3.34
CA VAL A 93 16.43 -10.83 4.73
C VAL A 93 15.47 -9.77 5.28
N ALA A 94 15.14 -8.74 4.50
CA ALA A 94 14.18 -7.72 4.90
C ALA A 94 12.80 -8.31 5.21
N THR A 95 12.26 -9.15 4.32
CA THR A 95 10.95 -9.79 4.53
C THR A 95 10.99 -10.76 5.70
N LEU A 96 12.07 -11.53 5.87
CA LEU A 96 12.20 -12.46 6.99
C LEU A 96 12.27 -11.71 8.33
N ALA A 97 13.08 -10.66 8.41
CA ALA A 97 13.19 -9.83 9.60
C ALA A 97 11.84 -9.16 9.93
N SER A 98 11.15 -8.60 8.93
CA SER A 98 9.82 -8.04 9.15
C SER A 98 8.80 -9.10 9.58
N ALA A 99 8.85 -10.32 9.04
CA ALA A 99 7.94 -11.39 9.43
C ALA A 99 8.11 -11.79 10.90
N ILE A 100 9.36 -11.87 11.37
CA ILE A 100 9.68 -12.13 12.78
C ILE A 100 9.15 -10.98 13.66
N LEU A 101 9.40 -9.73 13.29
CA LEU A 101 8.90 -8.55 14.01
C LEU A 101 7.37 -8.51 14.05
N THR A 102 6.70 -8.91 12.97
CA THR A 102 5.24 -9.01 12.92
C THR A 102 4.75 -10.05 13.92
N ILE A 103 5.37 -11.24 14.00
CA ILE A 103 5.03 -12.26 15.01
C ILE A 103 5.25 -11.74 16.44
N LEU A 104 6.28 -10.93 16.66
CA LEU A 104 6.57 -10.32 17.97
C LEU A 104 5.63 -9.15 18.34
N THR A 105 4.84 -8.66 17.38
CA THR A 105 3.98 -7.49 17.57
C THR A 105 2.98 -7.65 18.71
N PRO A 106 2.24 -8.77 18.84
CA PRO A 106 1.29 -8.92 19.95
C PRO A 106 1.95 -8.98 21.32
N MET A 107 3.18 -9.49 21.39
CA MET A 107 3.95 -9.49 22.64
C MET A 107 4.39 -8.05 22.98
N ALA A 108 4.87 -7.31 21.99
CA ALA A 108 5.29 -5.92 22.19
C ALA A 108 4.14 -4.98 22.57
N SER A 109 2.95 -5.17 22.01
CA SER A 109 1.79 -4.34 22.39
C SER A 109 1.41 -4.54 23.86
N ARG A 110 1.51 -5.77 24.39
CA ARG A 110 1.28 -6.08 25.81
C ARG A 110 2.34 -5.50 26.75
N LEU A 111 3.59 -5.37 26.29
CA LEU A 111 4.67 -4.74 27.06
C LEU A 111 4.54 -3.21 27.12
N GLY A 112 3.87 -2.60 26.12
CA GLY A 112 3.52 -1.19 26.13
C GLY A 112 3.64 -0.52 24.76
N ALA A 113 3.01 0.65 24.62
CA ALA A 113 2.97 1.39 23.35
C ALA A 113 4.36 1.73 22.79
N GLY A 114 5.34 2.04 23.66
CA GLY A 114 6.72 2.33 23.24
C GLY A 114 7.43 1.14 22.57
N PHE A 115 7.20 -0.09 23.06
CA PHE A 115 7.74 -1.30 22.44
C PHE A 115 7.09 -1.57 21.08
N LEU A 116 5.79 -1.34 20.98
CA LEU A 116 5.06 -1.44 19.72
C LEU A 116 5.57 -0.44 18.68
N ILE A 117 5.79 0.82 19.07
CA ILE A 117 6.40 1.85 18.22
C ILE A 117 7.80 1.40 17.75
N THR A 118 8.60 0.84 18.65
CA THR A 118 9.94 0.34 18.30
C THR A 118 9.88 -0.77 17.25
N ILE A 119 8.98 -1.74 17.40
CA ILE A 119 8.76 -2.78 16.38
C ILE A 119 8.31 -2.16 15.06
N ARG A 120 7.41 -1.18 15.08
CA ARG A 120 6.92 -0.50 13.86
C ARG A 120 8.03 0.23 13.12
N VAL A 121 8.93 0.90 13.84
CA VAL A 121 10.12 1.54 13.27
C VAL A 121 11.03 0.51 12.62
N LEU A 122 11.28 -0.61 13.28
CA LEU A 122 12.12 -1.67 12.72
C LEU A 122 11.50 -2.31 11.47
N GLU A 123 10.19 -2.59 11.48
CA GLU A 123 9.47 -3.09 10.31
C GLU A 123 9.51 -2.11 9.13
N GLY A 124 9.36 -0.81 9.38
CA GLY A 124 9.48 0.22 8.35
C GLY A 124 10.88 0.25 7.74
N CYS A 125 11.92 0.16 8.56
CA CYS A 125 13.31 0.07 8.10
C CYS A 125 13.54 -1.12 7.15
N PHE A 126 13.04 -2.31 7.50
CA PHE A 126 13.20 -3.49 6.64
C PHE A 126 12.32 -3.42 5.40
N HIS A 127 11.06 -2.98 5.49
CA HIS A 127 10.20 -2.90 4.32
C HIS A 127 10.61 -1.82 3.30
N GLY A 128 11.23 -0.73 3.75
CA GLY A 128 11.61 0.38 2.87
C GLY A 128 12.62 0.03 1.79
N VAL A 129 13.44 -1.02 1.99
CA VAL A 129 14.44 -1.42 1.00
C VAL A 129 13.89 -2.31 -0.11
N THR A 130 12.65 -2.82 0.03
CA THR A 130 12.08 -3.85 -0.87
C THR A 130 11.79 -3.32 -2.28
N PHE A 131 11.17 -2.15 -2.42
CA PHE A 131 10.85 -1.57 -3.74
C PHE A 131 12.10 -1.24 -4.58
N PRO A 132 13.12 -0.55 -4.02
CA PRO A 132 14.40 -0.35 -4.69
C PRO A 132 15.08 -1.65 -5.12
N ALA A 133 15.13 -2.63 -4.20
CA ALA A 133 15.78 -3.92 -4.46
C ALA A 133 15.05 -4.73 -5.54
N MET A 134 13.72 -4.69 -5.55
CA MET A 134 12.90 -5.38 -6.55
C MET A 134 13.10 -4.78 -7.93
N ASN A 135 13.11 -3.45 -8.06
CA ASN A 135 13.39 -2.80 -9.35
C ASN A 135 14.74 -3.21 -9.92
N LYS A 136 15.76 -3.29 -9.08
CA LYS A 136 17.06 -3.79 -9.50
C LYS A 136 17.03 -5.24 -9.97
N LEU A 137 16.28 -6.10 -9.30
CA LEU A 137 16.14 -7.49 -9.73
C LEU A 137 15.43 -7.56 -11.09
N ILE A 138 14.37 -6.77 -11.27
CA ILE A 138 13.62 -6.66 -12.53
C ILE A 138 14.53 -6.22 -13.68
N THR A 139 15.40 -5.22 -13.50
CA THR A 139 16.27 -4.75 -14.58
C THR A 139 17.32 -5.75 -15.03
N LYS A 140 17.66 -6.75 -14.19
CA LYS A 140 18.59 -7.83 -14.53
C LYS A 140 17.93 -9.04 -15.17
N TRP A 141 16.68 -9.32 -14.80
CA TRP A 141 15.97 -10.53 -15.22
C TRP A 141 15.10 -10.32 -16.46
N TYR A 142 14.70 -9.09 -16.74
CA TYR A 142 13.77 -8.79 -17.82
C TYR A 142 14.35 -7.78 -18.81
N THR A 143 14.17 -8.09 -20.10
CA THR A 143 14.54 -7.23 -21.23
C THR A 143 13.70 -5.96 -21.22
N THR A 144 14.21 -4.90 -21.87
CA THR A 144 13.59 -3.56 -21.83
C THR A 144 12.15 -3.56 -22.37
N GLU A 145 11.84 -4.39 -23.38
CA GLU A 145 10.52 -4.46 -24.01
C GLU A 145 9.48 -5.11 -23.09
N GLU A 146 9.83 -6.21 -22.43
CA GLU A 146 8.91 -6.97 -21.58
C GLU A 146 8.85 -6.45 -20.14
N ARG A 147 9.76 -5.53 -19.78
CA ARG A 147 9.89 -5.00 -18.42
C ARG A 147 8.58 -4.43 -17.88
N SER A 148 7.82 -3.71 -18.70
CA SER A 148 6.55 -3.09 -18.30
C SER A 148 5.53 -4.13 -17.83
N LYS A 149 5.49 -5.27 -18.52
CA LYS A 149 4.59 -6.39 -18.22
C LYS A 149 4.92 -7.00 -16.86
N PHE A 150 6.18 -7.38 -16.67
CA PHE A 150 6.61 -8.02 -15.44
C PHE A 150 6.56 -7.07 -14.24
N THR A 151 6.90 -5.80 -14.44
CA THR A 151 6.76 -4.76 -13.41
C THR A 151 5.30 -4.60 -12.98
N GLY A 152 4.37 -4.54 -13.95
CA GLY A 152 2.94 -4.52 -13.67
C GLY A 152 2.46 -5.77 -12.93
N ILE A 153 2.88 -6.96 -13.38
CA ILE A 153 2.54 -8.24 -12.72
C ILE A 153 3.04 -8.29 -11.27
N ILE A 154 4.30 -7.92 -11.03
CA ILE A 154 4.93 -7.97 -9.71
C ILE A 154 4.24 -6.97 -8.76
N PHE A 155 4.03 -5.73 -9.20
CA PHE A 155 3.48 -4.70 -8.31
C PHE A 155 1.96 -4.79 -8.11
N ALA A 156 1.19 -5.33 -9.06
CA ALA A 156 -0.24 -5.60 -8.78
C ALA A 156 -0.43 -6.67 -7.68
N GLY A 157 0.62 -7.42 -7.32
CA GLY A 157 0.62 -8.27 -6.13
C GLY A 157 0.29 -7.50 -4.84
N ILE A 158 0.51 -6.17 -4.80
CA ILE A 158 0.09 -5.29 -3.69
C ILE A 158 -1.42 -5.30 -3.55
N ASP A 159 -2.15 -5.10 -4.65
CA ASP A 159 -3.60 -5.06 -4.67
C ASP A 159 -4.20 -6.43 -4.33
N PHE A 160 -3.65 -7.50 -4.90
CA PHE A 160 -4.03 -8.87 -4.54
C PHE A 160 -3.82 -9.16 -3.05
N GLY A 161 -2.70 -8.70 -2.49
CA GLY A 161 -2.42 -8.78 -1.06
C GLY A 161 -3.47 -8.07 -0.22
N CYS A 162 -3.92 -6.88 -0.63
CA CYS A 162 -4.97 -6.13 0.06
C CYS A 162 -6.32 -6.86 0.00
N VAL A 163 -6.69 -7.40 -1.16
CA VAL A 163 -7.92 -8.18 -1.36
C VAL A 163 -8.03 -9.36 -0.41
N LEU A 164 -6.91 -10.06 -0.16
CA LEU A 164 -6.87 -11.16 0.80
C LEU A 164 -6.79 -10.64 2.25
N THR A 165 -5.95 -9.64 2.49
CA THR A 165 -5.62 -9.21 3.85
C THR A 165 -6.80 -8.56 4.56
N PHE A 166 -7.57 -7.70 3.89
CA PHE A 166 -8.70 -6.99 4.52
C PHE A 166 -9.77 -7.94 5.11
N PRO A 167 -10.41 -8.83 4.32
CA PRO A 167 -11.45 -9.71 4.84
C PRO A 167 -10.89 -10.74 5.82
N ILE A 168 -9.70 -11.31 5.55
CA ILE A 168 -9.09 -12.30 6.44
C ILE A 168 -8.74 -11.65 7.79
N SER A 169 -8.19 -10.44 7.80
CA SER A 169 -7.86 -9.74 9.06
C SER A 169 -9.11 -9.39 9.86
N GLY A 170 -10.18 -8.93 9.20
CA GLY A 170 -11.46 -8.65 9.86
C GLY A 170 -12.03 -9.91 10.52
N TRP A 171 -12.12 -11.01 9.75
CA TRP A 171 -12.60 -12.29 10.25
C TRP A 171 -11.75 -12.85 11.41
N LEU A 172 -10.42 -12.76 11.30
CA LEU A 172 -9.50 -13.20 12.34
C LEU A 172 -9.64 -12.38 13.63
N CYS A 173 -9.85 -11.07 13.54
CA CYS A 173 -10.09 -10.21 14.70
C CYS A 173 -11.39 -10.53 15.44
N GLU A 174 -12.44 -10.93 14.73
CA GLU A 174 -13.74 -11.31 15.34
C GLU A 174 -13.73 -12.73 15.93
N SER A 175 -12.92 -13.61 15.38
CA SER A 175 -12.84 -15.00 15.84
C SER A 175 -12.10 -15.13 17.19
N GLU A 176 -12.41 -16.14 18.01
CA GLU A 176 -11.61 -16.47 19.21
C GLU A 176 -10.26 -17.15 18.87
N PHE A 177 -9.98 -17.35 17.59
CA PHE A 177 -8.78 -18.04 17.10
C PHE A 177 -7.51 -17.30 17.57
N LEU A 178 -6.58 -18.03 18.21
CA LEU A 178 -5.31 -17.51 18.73
C LEU A 178 -5.43 -16.20 19.56
N GLY A 179 -6.56 -16.01 20.25
CA GLY A 179 -6.80 -14.85 21.11
C GLY A 179 -7.38 -13.62 20.40
N GLY A 180 -8.00 -13.79 19.22
CA GLY A 180 -8.64 -12.70 18.48
C GLY A 180 -7.63 -11.90 17.65
N TRP A 181 -7.51 -10.61 17.92
CA TRP A 181 -6.63 -9.70 17.19
C TRP A 181 -5.14 -10.15 17.05
N PRO A 182 -4.50 -10.87 18.01
CA PRO A 182 -3.12 -11.36 17.85
C PRO A 182 -2.96 -12.33 16.68
N SER A 183 -4.03 -13.06 16.33
CA SER A 183 -4.01 -14.09 15.29
C SER A 183 -3.62 -13.54 13.93
N VAL A 184 -4.02 -12.30 13.61
CA VAL A 184 -3.67 -11.59 12.37
C VAL A 184 -2.15 -11.53 12.21
N PHE A 185 -1.44 -11.19 13.29
CA PHE A 185 0.02 -11.07 13.27
C PHE A 185 0.70 -12.43 13.11
N TYR A 186 0.21 -13.46 13.80
CA TYR A 186 0.76 -14.81 13.71
C TYR A 186 0.54 -15.46 12.35
N VAL A 187 -0.65 -15.35 11.78
CA VAL A 187 -1.00 -15.94 10.48
C VAL A 187 -0.19 -15.29 9.35
N PHE A 188 -0.23 -13.95 9.23
CA PHE A 188 0.49 -13.26 8.16
C PHE A 188 2.01 -13.28 8.36
N GLY A 189 2.49 -13.23 9.60
CA GLY A 189 3.91 -13.41 9.90
C GLY A 189 4.40 -14.81 9.52
N GLY A 190 3.67 -15.86 9.91
CA GLY A 190 3.99 -17.25 9.56
C GLY A 190 3.99 -17.50 8.06
N LEU A 191 2.96 -17.03 7.34
CA LEU A 191 2.91 -17.11 5.88
C LEU A 191 4.09 -16.40 5.21
N SER A 192 4.53 -15.26 5.77
CA SER A 192 5.69 -14.53 5.26
C SER A 192 7.00 -15.28 5.47
N ILE A 193 7.17 -16.00 6.59
CA ILE A 193 8.32 -16.88 6.82
C ILE A 193 8.34 -18.01 5.80
N ILE A 194 7.20 -18.66 5.56
CA ILE A 194 7.06 -19.72 4.56
C ILE A 194 7.43 -19.18 3.17
N TRP A 195 6.93 -17.99 2.81
CA TRP A 195 7.30 -17.32 1.57
C TRP A 195 8.81 -17.05 1.47
N CYS A 196 9.47 -16.66 2.57
CA CYS A 196 10.93 -16.46 2.58
C CYS A 196 11.69 -17.75 2.27
N LEU A 197 11.23 -18.91 2.74
CA LEU A 197 11.84 -20.21 2.41
C LEU A 197 11.79 -20.46 0.90
N PHE A 198 10.66 -20.18 0.25
CA PHE A 198 10.54 -20.26 -1.20
C PHE A 198 11.39 -19.21 -1.91
N TRP A 199 11.46 -17.99 -1.40
CA TRP A 199 12.29 -16.92 -1.98
C TRP A 199 13.77 -17.29 -2.03
N PHE A 200 14.31 -17.77 -0.90
CA PHE A 200 15.72 -18.18 -0.84
C PHE A 200 16.00 -19.43 -1.68
N THR A 201 15.07 -20.34 -1.84
CA THR A 201 15.29 -21.54 -2.66
C THR A 201 15.16 -21.28 -4.15
N LEU A 202 14.18 -20.48 -4.58
CA LEU A 202 13.80 -20.31 -5.99
C LEU A 202 14.51 -19.13 -6.69
N ILE A 203 14.69 -17.99 -6.03
CA ILE A 203 15.18 -16.77 -6.69
C ILE A 203 16.71 -16.71 -6.72
N ARG A 204 17.29 -16.15 -7.78
CA ARG A 204 18.73 -15.88 -7.91
C ARG A 204 18.95 -14.42 -8.35
N ASP A 205 20.08 -13.82 -7.96
CA ASP A 205 20.39 -12.43 -8.34
C ASP A 205 20.84 -12.28 -9.79
N ASP A 206 21.39 -13.35 -10.36
CA ASP A 206 21.99 -13.36 -11.68
C ASP A 206 21.37 -14.50 -12.49
N PRO A 207 20.80 -14.22 -13.67
CA PRO A 207 20.24 -15.25 -14.54
C PRO A 207 21.29 -16.31 -14.92
N LYS A 208 22.58 -15.94 -15.03
CA LYS A 208 23.68 -16.87 -15.35
C LYS A 208 23.86 -17.97 -14.29
N LYS A 209 23.45 -17.72 -13.05
CA LYS A 209 23.60 -18.65 -11.91
C LYS A 209 22.32 -19.46 -11.65
N HIS A 210 21.30 -19.30 -12.47
CA HIS A 210 20.02 -19.97 -12.26
C HIS A 210 20.04 -21.40 -12.80
N PRO A 211 19.70 -22.42 -11.98
CA PRO A 211 19.86 -23.83 -12.37
C PRO A 211 18.81 -24.32 -13.39
N ARG A 212 17.71 -23.60 -13.59
CA ARG A 212 16.58 -24.01 -14.44
C ARG A 212 16.42 -23.16 -15.71
N ILE A 213 17.34 -22.23 -15.98
CA ILE A 213 17.24 -21.36 -17.16
C ILE A 213 17.72 -22.10 -18.42
N SER A 214 17.02 -21.95 -19.53
CA SER A 214 17.45 -22.50 -20.82
C SER A 214 18.56 -21.64 -21.43
N ALA A 215 19.40 -22.24 -22.29
CA ALA A 215 20.46 -21.49 -22.98
C ALA A 215 19.89 -20.40 -23.92
N GLU A 216 18.74 -20.66 -24.53
CA GLU A 216 18.03 -19.72 -25.41
C GLU A 216 17.50 -18.51 -24.62
N GLU A 217 16.85 -18.75 -23.47
CA GLU A 217 16.34 -17.69 -22.60
C GLU A 217 17.49 -16.86 -22.02
N LEU A 218 18.57 -17.51 -21.58
CA LEU A 218 19.75 -16.80 -21.09
C LEU A 218 20.34 -15.88 -22.16
N LYS A 219 20.46 -16.36 -23.41
CA LYS A 219 20.94 -15.54 -24.52
C LYS A 219 20.01 -14.35 -24.78
N TYR A 220 18.70 -14.57 -24.82
CA TYR A 220 17.70 -13.52 -24.98
C TYR A 220 17.79 -12.42 -23.92
N ILE A 221 17.91 -12.81 -22.64
CA ILE A 221 18.05 -11.86 -21.53
C ILE A 221 19.35 -11.06 -21.66
N LEU A 222 20.47 -11.70 -21.96
CA LEU A 222 21.77 -11.03 -22.07
C LEU A 222 21.85 -10.06 -23.25
N GLU A 223 21.19 -10.36 -24.37
CA GLU A 223 21.12 -9.49 -25.54
C GLU A 223 20.15 -8.31 -25.33
N GLY A 224 19.02 -8.55 -24.65
CA GLY A 224 17.97 -7.54 -24.44
C GLY A 224 18.12 -6.70 -23.15
N SER A 225 19.11 -6.99 -22.31
CA SER A 225 19.32 -6.31 -21.02
C SER A 225 20.58 -5.44 -21.04
N PRO A 226 20.51 -4.19 -20.53
CA PRO A 226 21.66 -3.30 -20.47
C PRO A 226 22.74 -3.87 -19.54
N ASN A 227 24.00 -3.78 -19.96
CA ASN A 227 25.13 -4.31 -19.20
C ASN A 227 25.39 -3.45 -17.94
N THR A 228 24.97 -3.95 -16.78
CA THR A 228 25.03 -3.24 -15.48
C THR A 228 26.15 -3.75 -14.56
N GLU A 229 27.08 -4.56 -15.07
CA GLU A 229 28.11 -5.23 -14.24
C GLU A 229 29.15 -4.28 -13.63
N GLN A 230 29.42 -3.13 -14.25
CA GLN A 230 30.38 -2.16 -13.69
C GLN A 230 29.80 -1.45 -12.47
N LYS A 231 30.61 -1.24 -11.42
CA LYS A 231 30.27 -0.42 -10.24
C LYS A 231 30.84 0.98 -10.42
N HIS A 232 29.99 2.00 -10.41
CA HIS A 232 30.40 3.41 -10.46
C HIS A 232 29.66 4.13 -9.33
N PRO A 233 30.25 5.19 -8.77
CA PRO A 233 29.57 6.00 -7.76
C PRO A 233 28.28 6.59 -8.33
N VAL A 234 27.28 6.73 -7.46
CA VAL A 234 25.99 7.33 -7.82
C VAL A 234 26.20 8.82 -8.15
N PRO A 235 25.84 9.29 -9.36
CA PRO A 235 26.00 10.68 -9.77
C PRO A 235 24.88 11.56 -9.20
N TRP A 236 24.93 11.86 -7.90
CA TRP A 236 23.89 12.58 -7.17
C TRP A 236 23.51 13.93 -7.80
N SER A 237 24.48 14.73 -8.22
CA SER A 237 24.23 16.04 -8.84
C SER A 237 23.49 15.94 -10.17
N SER A 238 23.83 14.95 -11.01
CA SER A 238 23.18 14.73 -12.29
C SER A 238 21.76 14.18 -12.13
N ILE A 239 21.54 13.32 -11.14
CA ILE A 239 20.21 12.78 -10.83
C ILE A 239 19.29 13.91 -10.34
N LEU A 240 19.73 14.66 -9.33
CA LEU A 240 18.95 15.74 -8.74
C LEU A 240 18.80 16.96 -9.66
N GLY A 241 19.70 17.15 -10.63
CA GLY A 241 19.58 18.18 -11.68
C GLY A 241 18.71 17.77 -12.88
N SER A 242 18.31 16.50 -12.98
CA SER A 242 17.59 15.99 -14.15
C SER A 242 16.10 16.34 -14.10
N LYS A 243 15.63 17.13 -15.08
CA LYS A 243 14.19 17.42 -15.26
C LYS A 243 13.34 16.17 -15.43
N TYR A 244 13.86 15.14 -16.10
CA TYR A 244 13.14 13.91 -16.38
C TYR A 244 12.89 13.10 -15.10
N PHE A 245 13.87 13.08 -14.20
CA PHE A 245 13.73 12.45 -12.89
C PHE A 245 12.61 13.13 -12.08
N TRP A 246 12.64 14.46 -11.95
CA TRP A 246 11.63 15.20 -11.21
C TRP A 246 10.22 15.05 -11.77
N THR A 247 10.04 14.98 -13.09
CA THR A 247 8.70 14.69 -13.66
C THR A 247 8.15 13.34 -13.22
N THR A 248 9.02 12.32 -13.09
CA THR A 248 8.60 10.99 -12.61
C THR A 248 8.34 11.01 -11.10
N VAL A 249 9.15 11.74 -10.32
CA VAL A 249 8.93 11.91 -8.87
C VAL A 249 7.58 12.57 -8.58
N ILE A 250 7.27 13.67 -9.27
CA ILE A 250 5.99 14.40 -9.09
C ILE A 250 4.81 13.50 -9.46
N ALA A 251 4.87 12.83 -10.62
CA ALA A 251 3.81 11.93 -11.05
C ALA A 251 3.61 10.76 -10.07
N GLN A 252 4.69 10.10 -9.65
CA GLN A 252 4.63 9.01 -8.69
C GLN A 252 4.10 9.45 -7.33
N THR A 253 4.53 10.61 -6.85
CA THR A 253 4.08 11.16 -5.56
C THR A 253 2.58 11.38 -5.55
N GLY A 254 2.02 12.08 -6.55
CA GLY A 254 0.58 12.34 -6.62
C GLY A 254 -0.26 11.07 -6.72
N LEU A 255 0.23 10.09 -7.48
CA LEU A 255 -0.48 8.81 -7.69
C LEU A 255 -0.41 7.91 -6.46
N ILE A 256 0.74 7.83 -5.80
CA ILE A 256 0.88 7.11 -4.53
C ILE A 256 0.01 7.79 -3.46
N PHE A 257 0.00 9.11 -3.40
CA PHE A 257 -0.85 9.86 -2.48
C PHE A 257 -2.33 9.50 -2.67
N GLY A 258 -2.85 9.59 -3.89
CA GLY A 258 -4.24 9.23 -4.19
C GLY A 258 -4.56 7.77 -3.85
N TYR A 259 -3.64 6.84 -4.14
CA TYR A 259 -3.81 5.43 -3.79
C TYR A 259 -3.88 5.21 -2.28
N ILE A 260 -3.00 5.83 -1.49
CA ILE A 260 -2.98 5.62 -0.04
C ILE A 260 -4.18 6.31 0.63
N VAL A 261 -4.60 7.49 0.18
CA VAL A 261 -5.84 8.12 0.66
C VAL A 261 -7.05 7.21 0.40
N MET A 262 -7.14 6.62 -0.80
CA MET A 262 -8.17 5.63 -1.08
C MET A 262 -8.04 4.39 -0.20
N LEU A 263 -6.83 3.98 0.18
CA LEU A 263 -6.61 2.84 1.09
C LEU A 263 -7.00 3.14 2.54
N SER A 264 -6.75 4.35 3.05
CA SER A 264 -7.01 4.71 4.45
C SER A 264 -8.45 5.17 4.70
N GLU A 265 -9.02 5.98 3.80
CA GLU A 265 -10.30 6.64 4.03
C GLU A 265 -11.51 5.85 3.51
N LEU A 266 -11.29 4.87 2.61
CA LEU A 266 -12.38 4.08 2.04
C LEU A 266 -13.18 3.30 3.11
N PRO A 267 -12.56 2.63 4.10
CA PRO A 267 -13.30 1.97 5.17
C PRO A 267 -14.13 2.96 6.01
N THR A 268 -13.57 4.14 6.30
CA THR A 268 -14.22 5.22 7.06
C THR A 268 -15.42 5.78 6.30
N TYR A 269 -15.28 5.99 4.99
CA TYR A 269 -16.36 6.42 4.11
C TYR A 269 -17.53 5.43 4.08
N PHE A 270 -17.25 4.12 3.98
CA PHE A 270 -18.29 3.09 3.99
C PHE A 270 -19.01 2.97 5.35
N ALA A 271 -18.29 3.16 6.45
CA ALA A 271 -18.85 3.09 7.79
C ALA A 271 -19.67 4.34 8.13
N ASN A 272 -19.10 5.53 7.96
CA ASN A 272 -19.66 6.77 8.49
C ASN A 272 -20.67 7.43 7.56
N ILE A 273 -20.47 7.36 6.23
CA ILE A 273 -21.32 8.08 5.26
C ILE A 273 -22.38 7.15 4.66
N LEU A 274 -21.99 5.91 4.32
CA LEU A 274 -22.89 4.93 3.70
C LEU A 274 -23.60 4.02 4.71
N HIS A 275 -23.25 4.10 6.00
CA HIS A 275 -23.82 3.31 7.10
C HIS A 275 -23.86 1.80 6.82
N ILE A 276 -22.83 1.27 6.16
CA ILE A 276 -22.75 -0.16 5.83
C ILE A 276 -22.34 -0.93 7.09
N PRO A 277 -23.09 -1.98 7.47
CA PRO A 277 -22.78 -2.76 8.66
C PRO A 277 -21.37 -3.38 8.56
N ILE A 278 -20.62 -3.28 9.66
CA ILE A 278 -19.20 -3.64 9.76
C ILE A 278 -18.95 -5.10 9.33
N ASN A 279 -19.88 -6.01 9.60
CA ASN A 279 -19.76 -7.44 9.30
C ASN A 279 -19.58 -7.76 7.79
N ASN A 280 -20.01 -6.87 6.89
CA ASN A 280 -19.79 -7.00 5.43
C ASN A 280 -18.76 -6.01 4.88
N ASN A 281 -18.18 -5.15 5.73
CA ASN A 281 -17.33 -4.05 5.30
C ASN A 281 -16.02 -4.55 4.67
N GLY A 282 -15.40 -5.59 5.24
CA GLY A 282 -14.11 -6.12 4.75
C GLY A 282 -14.14 -6.60 3.29
N LEU A 283 -15.22 -7.29 2.88
CA LEU A 283 -15.37 -7.76 1.49
C LEU A 283 -15.66 -6.61 0.52
N LEU A 284 -16.48 -5.64 0.95
CA LEU A 284 -16.83 -4.48 0.13
C LEU A 284 -15.64 -3.53 -0.05
N THR A 285 -14.84 -3.31 1.00
CA THR A 285 -13.58 -2.55 0.90
C THR A 285 -12.54 -3.21 0.01
N ALA A 286 -12.59 -4.54 -0.17
CA ALA A 286 -11.67 -5.25 -1.05
C ALA A 286 -12.00 -5.08 -2.54
N MET A 287 -13.23 -4.69 -2.90
CA MET A 287 -13.69 -4.65 -4.30
C MET A 287 -12.91 -3.67 -5.19
N PRO A 288 -12.62 -2.41 -4.78
CA PRO A 288 -11.80 -1.51 -5.59
C PRO A 288 -10.38 -2.04 -5.84
N PHE A 289 -9.79 -2.71 -4.85
CA PHE A 289 -8.47 -3.35 -5.00
C PHE A 289 -8.52 -4.60 -5.89
N LEU A 290 -9.62 -5.36 -5.85
CA LEU A 290 -9.82 -6.50 -6.75
C LEU A 290 -9.91 -6.03 -8.21
N ALA A 291 -10.67 -4.96 -8.45
CA ALA A 291 -10.77 -4.35 -9.77
C ALA A 291 -9.41 -3.76 -10.22
N ALA A 292 -8.68 -3.10 -9.32
CA ALA A 292 -7.30 -2.66 -9.56
C ALA A 292 -6.38 -3.81 -9.98
N TRP A 293 -6.43 -4.94 -9.27
CA TRP A 293 -5.61 -6.10 -9.58
C TRP A 293 -5.93 -6.69 -10.97
N ILE A 294 -7.21 -6.96 -11.24
CA ILE A 294 -7.65 -7.54 -12.52
C ILE A 294 -7.32 -6.59 -13.68
N PHE A 295 -7.62 -5.30 -13.52
CA PHE A 295 -7.35 -4.30 -14.54
C PHE A 295 -5.85 -4.15 -14.80
N SER A 296 -5.03 -4.12 -13.74
CA SER A 296 -3.57 -4.04 -13.87
C SER A 296 -3.00 -5.22 -14.64
N MET A 297 -3.47 -6.45 -14.39
CA MET A 297 -3.06 -7.62 -15.15
C MET A 297 -3.39 -7.44 -16.63
N CYS A 298 -4.66 -7.21 -16.95
CA CYS A 298 -5.13 -7.03 -18.33
C CYS A 298 -4.37 -5.89 -19.05
N TYR A 299 -4.19 -4.76 -18.38
CA TYR A 299 -3.47 -3.60 -18.91
C TYR A 299 -1.99 -3.90 -19.16
N SER A 300 -1.32 -4.61 -18.25
CA SER A 300 0.09 -5.00 -18.40
C SER A 300 0.32 -5.88 -19.63
N PHE A 301 -0.56 -6.85 -19.88
CA PHE A 301 -0.51 -7.69 -21.08
C PHE A 301 -0.84 -6.90 -22.36
N ALA A 302 -1.83 -6.00 -22.31
CA ALA A 302 -2.20 -5.17 -23.45
C ALA A 302 -1.07 -4.22 -23.86
N VAL A 303 -0.40 -3.60 -22.87
CA VAL A 303 0.75 -2.72 -23.07
C VAL A 303 1.93 -3.48 -23.68
N ASP A 304 2.26 -4.67 -23.17
CA ASP A 304 3.33 -5.51 -23.74
C ASP A 304 3.08 -5.81 -25.21
N LYS A 305 1.85 -6.23 -25.53
CA LYS A 305 1.45 -6.53 -26.90
C LYS A 305 1.54 -5.29 -27.79
N ALA A 306 1.13 -4.12 -27.30
CA ALA A 306 1.18 -2.86 -28.05
C ALA A 306 2.62 -2.38 -28.32
N ILE A 307 3.55 -2.64 -27.40
CA ILE A 307 4.98 -2.35 -27.58
C ILE A 307 5.58 -3.32 -28.61
N LYS A 308 5.33 -4.63 -28.48
CA LYS A 308 5.87 -5.67 -29.39
C LYS A 308 5.36 -5.60 -30.81
N SER A 309 4.15 -5.09 -31.00
CA SER A 309 3.56 -4.88 -32.34
C SER A 309 3.91 -3.52 -32.94
N GLU A 310 4.79 -2.75 -32.28
CA GLU A 310 5.25 -1.43 -32.70
C GLU A 310 4.14 -0.38 -32.88
N TYR A 311 2.91 -0.65 -32.40
CA TYR A 311 1.81 0.32 -32.43
C TYR A 311 2.08 1.52 -31.51
N LEU A 312 2.74 1.29 -30.37
CA LEU A 312 3.06 2.33 -29.39
C LEU A 312 4.52 2.25 -28.96
N THR A 313 5.18 3.42 -28.90
CA THR A 313 6.50 3.53 -28.28
C THR A 313 6.41 3.38 -26.76
N ILE A 314 7.50 2.96 -26.12
CA ILE A 314 7.61 2.88 -24.64
C ILE A 314 7.23 4.23 -24.01
N LEU A 315 7.70 5.35 -24.57
CA LEU A 315 7.39 6.68 -24.05
C LEU A 315 5.89 7.02 -24.14
N SER A 316 5.24 6.67 -25.25
CA SER A 316 3.80 6.85 -25.43
C SER A 316 3.01 6.05 -24.40
N VAL A 317 3.42 4.80 -24.15
CA VAL A 317 2.83 3.95 -23.10
C VAL A 317 2.98 4.60 -21.72
N ARG A 318 4.19 5.04 -21.32
CA ARG A 318 4.40 5.67 -20.01
C ARG A 318 3.52 6.89 -19.81
N ARG A 319 3.43 7.76 -20.83
CA ARG A 319 2.57 8.96 -20.81
C ARG A 319 1.10 8.60 -20.69
N LEU A 320 0.64 7.62 -21.47
CA LEU A 320 -0.74 7.13 -21.43
C LEU A 320 -1.07 6.53 -20.05
N SER A 321 -0.19 5.69 -19.50
CA SER A 321 -0.37 5.08 -18.18
C SER A 321 -0.47 6.14 -17.08
N VAL A 322 0.38 7.17 -17.12
CA VAL A 322 0.32 8.32 -16.19
C VAL A 322 -1.01 9.07 -16.34
N ALA A 323 -1.40 9.39 -17.58
CA ALA A 323 -2.63 10.12 -17.86
C ALA A 323 -3.87 9.36 -17.36
N ILE A 324 -3.95 8.05 -17.61
CA ILE A 324 -5.05 7.20 -17.12
C ILE A 324 -5.06 7.16 -15.59
N SER A 325 -3.91 6.89 -14.96
CA SER A 325 -3.83 6.79 -13.49
C SER A 325 -4.06 8.12 -12.78
N GLY A 326 -3.81 9.26 -13.43
CA GLY A 326 -4.00 10.58 -12.84
C GLY A 326 -5.40 11.11 -13.10
N TYR A 327 -5.73 11.33 -14.37
CA TYR A 327 -6.99 11.97 -14.75
C TYR A 327 -8.21 11.06 -14.55
N GLY A 328 -8.06 9.74 -14.72
CA GLY A 328 -9.16 8.79 -14.53
C GLY A 328 -9.72 8.82 -13.09
N PRO A 329 -8.89 8.55 -12.07
CA PRO A 329 -9.29 8.64 -10.67
C PRO A 329 -9.74 10.05 -10.27
N MET A 330 -9.10 11.11 -10.78
CA MET A 330 -9.53 12.49 -10.55
C MET A 330 -10.98 12.72 -11.00
N LEU A 331 -11.34 12.31 -12.22
CA LEU A 331 -12.70 12.45 -12.73
C LEU A 331 -13.69 11.59 -11.94
N CYS A 332 -13.29 10.39 -11.53
CA CYS A 332 -14.13 9.53 -10.69
C CYS A 332 -14.39 10.17 -9.32
N LEU A 333 -13.36 10.70 -8.66
CA LEU A 333 -13.49 11.36 -7.37
C LEU A 333 -14.30 12.67 -7.45
N ILE A 334 -14.20 13.44 -8.55
CA ILE A 334 -15.12 14.56 -8.81
C ILE A 334 -16.55 14.03 -8.99
N GLY A 335 -16.72 12.92 -9.70
CA GLY A 335 -17.99 12.24 -9.88
C GLY A 335 -18.65 11.84 -8.56
N MET A 336 -17.86 11.39 -7.58
CA MET A 336 -18.33 11.04 -6.23
C MET A 336 -19.09 12.19 -5.55
N CYS A 337 -18.70 13.44 -5.79
CA CYS A 337 -19.38 14.61 -5.23
C CYS A 337 -20.84 14.75 -5.72
N PHE A 338 -21.22 14.08 -6.80
CA PHE A 338 -22.56 14.12 -7.38
C PHE A 338 -23.40 12.86 -7.14
N VAL A 339 -22.79 11.80 -6.60
CA VAL A 339 -23.45 10.50 -6.40
C VAL A 339 -24.50 10.53 -5.28
N ASN A 340 -24.47 11.56 -4.41
CA ASN A 340 -25.36 11.70 -3.25
C ASN A 340 -25.42 10.37 -2.46
N CYS A 341 -26.60 9.98 -1.98
CA CYS A 341 -26.79 8.78 -1.16
C CYS A 341 -27.05 7.48 -1.94
N ASN A 342 -26.65 7.44 -3.21
CA ASN A 342 -26.75 6.20 -3.98
C ASN A 342 -25.54 5.30 -3.67
N VAL A 343 -25.76 4.33 -2.77
CA VAL A 343 -24.75 3.33 -2.37
C VAL A 343 -24.15 2.63 -3.59
N GLY A 344 -24.98 2.14 -4.52
CA GLY A 344 -24.50 1.43 -5.70
C GLY A 344 -23.69 2.31 -6.65
N GLY A 345 -24.07 3.57 -6.80
CA GLY A 345 -23.33 4.56 -7.57
C GLY A 345 -21.95 4.85 -6.97
N ALA A 346 -21.87 4.99 -5.64
CA ALA A 346 -20.63 5.26 -4.92
C ALA A 346 -19.65 4.10 -5.09
N PHE A 347 -20.14 2.87 -4.94
CA PHE A 347 -19.35 1.66 -5.21
C PHE A 347 -18.84 1.60 -6.64
N ALA A 348 -19.70 1.83 -7.64
CA ALA A 348 -19.31 1.76 -9.04
C ALA A 348 -18.19 2.76 -9.38
N VAL A 349 -18.30 3.99 -8.89
CA VAL A 349 -17.31 5.05 -9.12
C VAL A 349 -15.99 4.74 -8.40
N LEU A 350 -16.03 4.25 -7.16
CA LEU A 350 -14.82 3.88 -6.42
C LEU A 350 -14.10 2.66 -7.01
N ILE A 351 -14.86 1.66 -7.47
CA ILE A 351 -14.32 0.49 -8.18
C ILE A 351 -13.64 0.93 -9.48
N LEU A 352 -14.27 1.82 -10.25
CA LEU A 352 -13.70 2.37 -11.47
C LEU A 352 -12.43 3.19 -11.17
N SER A 353 -12.47 4.03 -10.13
CA SER A 353 -11.30 4.80 -9.69
C SER A 353 -10.12 3.89 -9.36
N GLY A 354 -10.33 2.86 -8.54
CA GLY A 354 -9.29 1.89 -8.19
C GLY A 354 -8.71 1.15 -9.40
N ALA A 355 -9.57 0.72 -10.33
CA ALA A 355 -9.14 0.12 -11.59
C ALA A 355 -8.20 1.05 -12.37
N LEU A 356 -8.57 2.32 -12.53
CA LEU A 356 -7.79 3.29 -13.31
C LEU A 356 -6.47 3.68 -12.62
N VAL A 357 -6.44 3.80 -11.29
CA VAL A 357 -5.18 4.07 -10.54
C VAL A 357 -4.12 3.02 -10.84
N SER A 358 -4.52 1.75 -11.00
CA SER A 358 -3.61 0.61 -11.13
C SER A 358 -2.68 0.64 -12.35
N THR A 359 -2.93 1.52 -13.34
CA THR A 359 -2.00 1.72 -14.48
C THR A 359 -0.69 2.38 -14.06
N VAL A 360 -0.59 2.90 -12.83
CA VAL A 360 0.62 3.48 -12.25
C VAL A 360 1.82 2.52 -12.28
N TYR A 361 1.59 1.20 -12.20
CA TYR A 361 2.67 0.21 -12.18
C TYR A 361 3.42 0.12 -13.53
N CYS A 362 2.68 0.20 -14.64
CA CYS A 362 3.25 0.24 -15.98
C CYS A 362 3.76 1.64 -16.38
N GLY A 363 3.36 2.68 -15.65
CA GLY A 363 3.78 4.06 -15.87
C GLY A 363 4.99 4.45 -15.01
N PRO A 364 4.81 5.29 -13.97
CA PRO A 364 5.92 5.80 -13.15
C PRO A 364 6.82 4.72 -12.55
N PHE A 365 6.25 3.58 -12.14
CA PHE A 365 7.06 2.54 -11.49
C PHE A 365 8.07 1.91 -12.44
N SER A 366 7.69 1.75 -13.72
CA SER A 366 8.57 1.22 -14.75
C SER A 366 9.56 2.26 -15.29
N SER A 367 9.21 3.56 -15.21
CA SER A 367 10.01 4.67 -15.78
C SER A 367 11.40 4.82 -15.19
N HIS A 368 11.62 4.49 -13.91
CA HIS A 368 12.94 4.59 -13.27
C HIS A 368 13.99 3.70 -13.94
N SER A 369 13.55 2.50 -14.33
CA SER A 369 14.37 1.52 -15.03
C SER A 369 14.69 1.92 -16.46
N ASP A 370 13.84 2.74 -17.08
CA ASP A 370 14.04 3.26 -18.44
C ASP A 370 14.94 4.51 -18.42
N LEU A 371 14.85 5.32 -17.36
CA LEU A 371 15.65 6.53 -17.20
C LEU A 371 17.12 6.20 -16.89
N SER A 372 17.35 5.24 -16.00
CA SER A 372 18.68 4.68 -15.75
C SER A 372 18.56 3.23 -15.30
N PRO A 373 18.75 2.26 -16.20
CA PRO A 373 18.68 0.84 -15.84
C PRO A 373 19.67 0.45 -14.73
N ARG A 374 20.78 1.19 -14.67
CA ARG A 374 21.87 1.00 -13.73
C ARG A 374 21.54 1.48 -12.32
N PHE A 375 20.92 2.65 -12.21
CA PHE A 375 20.57 3.27 -10.92
C PHE A 375 19.06 3.16 -10.63
N ALA A 376 18.36 2.24 -11.31
CA ALA A 376 16.90 2.09 -11.25
C ALA A 376 16.38 1.95 -9.81
N GLY A 377 17.06 1.14 -8.99
CA GLY A 377 16.72 0.97 -7.58
C GLY A 377 16.88 2.27 -6.79
N THR A 378 17.95 3.02 -7.00
CA THR A 378 18.19 4.31 -6.34
C THR A 378 17.17 5.37 -6.75
N LEU A 379 16.84 5.46 -8.04
CA LEU A 379 15.82 6.37 -8.55
C LEU A 379 14.43 6.05 -7.98
N MET A 380 14.07 4.77 -7.96
CA MET A 380 12.83 4.29 -7.33
C MET A 380 12.78 4.62 -5.85
N GLY A 381 13.88 4.39 -5.12
CA GLY A 381 13.98 4.67 -3.70
C GLY A 381 13.80 6.15 -3.39
N LEU A 382 14.47 7.03 -4.12
CA LEU A 382 14.29 8.47 -3.98
C LEU A 382 12.84 8.88 -4.25
N ALA A 383 12.26 8.47 -5.38
CA ALA A 383 10.88 8.82 -5.73
C ALA A 383 9.86 8.33 -4.69
N THR A 384 10.05 7.11 -4.19
CA THR A 384 9.16 6.53 -3.15
C THR A 384 9.34 7.22 -1.80
N ALA A 385 10.56 7.61 -1.44
CA ALA A 385 10.83 8.35 -0.21
C ALA A 385 10.16 9.74 -0.21
N PHE A 386 10.25 10.48 -1.32
CA PHE A 386 9.54 11.75 -1.47
C PHE A 386 8.03 11.56 -1.33
N GLY A 387 7.46 10.57 -2.03
CA GLY A 387 6.03 10.27 -1.97
C GLY A 387 5.55 9.92 -0.56
N ALA A 388 6.28 9.04 0.13
CA ALA A 388 5.95 8.63 1.50
C ALA A 388 6.03 9.80 2.49
N THR A 389 7.04 10.67 2.37
CA THR A 389 7.23 11.81 3.27
C THR A 389 6.13 12.85 3.12
N ILE A 390 5.72 13.15 1.88
CA ILE A 390 4.65 14.11 1.60
C ILE A 390 3.30 13.59 2.13
N TYR A 391 3.01 12.31 1.94
CA TYR A 391 1.81 11.69 2.49
C TYR A 391 1.78 11.77 4.03
N GLU A 392 2.89 11.47 4.69
CA GLU A 392 2.95 11.52 6.16
C GLU A 392 2.74 12.94 6.69
N LEU A 393 3.38 13.94 6.05
CA LEU A 393 3.16 15.35 6.39
C LEU A 393 1.67 15.70 6.31
N PHE A 394 0.99 15.29 5.24
CA PHE A 394 -0.44 15.52 5.07
C PHE A 394 -1.29 14.91 6.19
N ILE A 395 -1.05 13.64 6.58
CA ILE A 395 -1.77 13.00 7.69
C ILE A 395 -1.55 13.80 8.98
N THR A 396 -0.30 14.16 9.27
CA THR A 396 0.01 14.86 10.52
C THR A 396 -0.60 16.25 10.61
N THR A 397 -0.81 16.93 9.48
CA THR A 397 -1.36 18.29 9.44
C THR A 397 -2.88 18.32 9.33
N GLU A 398 -3.49 17.44 8.54
CA GLU A 398 -4.93 17.52 8.23
C GLU A 398 -5.79 16.48 8.95
N VAL A 399 -5.29 15.27 9.21
CA VAL A 399 -6.11 14.16 9.74
C VAL A 399 -6.16 14.14 11.27
N GLN A 400 -5.06 14.51 11.95
CA GLN A 400 -5.03 14.62 13.42
C GLN A 400 -6.13 15.54 14.02
N PRO A 401 -6.45 16.73 13.45
CA PRO A 401 -7.47 17.61 14.02
C PRO A 401 -8.93 17.16 13.79
N TRP A 402 -9.20 16.10 13.02
CA TRP A 402 -10.55 15.51 12.91
C TRP A 402 -10.88 14.54 14.03
N ASN A 403 -9.87 14.00 14.70
CA ASN A 403 -10.03 13.07 15.81
C ASN A 403 -10.15 13.81 17.16
N GLU A 404 -9.61 15.02 17.29
CA GLU A 404 -9.91 15.82 18.48
C GLU A 404 -11.40 16.20 18.46
N PRO A 405 -12.22 15.76 19.44
CA PRO A 405 -13.56 16.30 19.57
C PRO A 405 -13.40 17.80 19.74
N LYS A 406 -13.88 18.58 18.77
CA LYS A 406 -13.95 20.03 18.90
C LYS A 406 -14.73 20.29 20.17
N THR A 407 -14.03 20.64 21.25
CA THR A 407 -14.67 21.15 22.45
C THR A 407 -15.37 22.42 22.02
N MET A 408 -16.68 22.30 21.84
CA MET A 408 -17.58 23.39 21.49
C MET A 408 -17.74 24.29 22.72
N ASN A 409 -16.66 24.95 23.15
CA ASN A 409 -16.64 25.74 24.38
C ASN A 409 -15.87 27.07 24.26
N GLU A 410 -15.57 27.55 23.06
CA GLU A 410 -15.10 28.93 22.89
C GLU A 410 -15.76 29.60 21.68
N LYS A 411 -16.96 30.15 21.91
CA LYS A 411 -17.37 31.53 21.57
C LYS A 411 -18.88 31.71 21.72
N VAL A 412 -19.36 31.54 22.95
CA VAL A 412 -20.46 32.34 23.48
C VAL A 412 -19.87 33.08 24.66
N GLU A 413 -19.21 34.21 24.40
CA GLU A 413 -19.01 35.33 25.34
C GLU A 413 -18.07 36.38 24.72
N LYS A 414 -18.67 37.31 23.96
CA LYS A 414 -18.57 38.77 24.08
C LYS A 414 -18.97 39.47 22.79
#